data_AF-A0AAV5FPH7-F1
#
_entry.id   AF-A0AAV5FPH7-F1
#
_cell.length_a   1.000
_cell.length_b   1.000
_cell.length_c   1.000
_cell.angle_alpha   90.00
_cell.angle_beta   90.00
_cell.angle_gamma   90.00
#
_symmetry.space_group_name_H-M   'P 1'
#
loop_
_entity.id
_entity.type
_entity.pdbx_description
1 polymer ?
#
loop_
_entity_poly.entity_id
_entity_poly.type
_entity_poly.pdbx_seq_one_letter_code
_entity_poly.pdbx_strand_id
1 'polypeptide(L)'
;MAQQMSAMFQYMQSIGAPLPPSGLFPGLPPVPVPPPHVTPQGTPVTLQHDPLFKRSLTVLRKNSDADLVELVSTWGHMHEFGDMYWLPGQCKVLLGQIDRVDVSTPGDGLKQAFFPPWPISDIVHERSQEDQLQELGSNNALHGVGSCIFSPEYGHEVYVWNPRIIETFVHDSAVSVTLADVPAFVSDLMQLWDRNPKAFCTLDLHLGILFRYIKGSTAYLGKTHDSVEFDLIYYRSREPGRPIMHADLIDEIEQITLYKNAGLPHWGKNQNYIFNDTVGRFPRLREFLDVKARFDPDGVISSQWSDQILGINGSPIISAPGCAIEGLCTGTQNSDCARGYVCSQGKVYPDARG
;
A
#
# COMPACT_ATOMS: atom_id res chain seq x y z
N MET A 1 -7.25 14.03 -9.72
CA MET A 1 -6.08 13.25 -10.15
C MET A 1 -5.63 12.44 -8.94
N ALA A 2 -5.32 11.15 -9.01
CA ALA A 2 -4.17 10.78 -9.81
C ALA A 2 -2.99 11.74 -9.55
N GLN A 3 -2.66 11.99 -8.28
CA GLN A 3 -1.48 12.79 -7.94
C GLN A 3 -0.16 12.03 -8.14
N GLN A 4 -0.21 10.83 -8.72
CA GLN A 4 0.98 10.09 -9.17
C GLN A 4 0.95 9.58 -10.61
N MET A 5 -0.04 9.97 -11.43
CA MET A 5 0.10 9.84 -12.90
C MET A 5 0.46 11.17 -13.59
N SER A 6 0.58 12.27 -12.85
CA SER A 6 0.97 13.59 -13.41
C SER A 6 2.39 14.03 -13.10
N ALA A 7 3.14 13.37 -12.21
CA ALA A 7 4.50 13.78 -11.88
C ALA A 7 5.58 13.06 -12.70
N MET A 8 5.23 11.99 -13.43
CA MET A 8 6.22 11.13 -14.10
C MET A 8 6.69 11.65 -15.47
N PHE A 9 6.11 12.75 -15.98
CA PHE A 9 6.48 13.29 -17.30
C PHE A 9 7.19 14.65 -17.31
N GLN A 10 7.40 15.29 -16.15
CA GLN A 10 8.07 16.61 -16.10
C GLN A 10 9.44 16.64 -15.39
N TYR A 11 9.95 15.51 -14.87
CA TYR A 11 11.29 15.49 -14.25
C TYR A 11 12.41 14.95 -15.17
N MET A 12 12.10 14.50 -16.39
CA MET A 12 13.09 13.95 -17.33
C MET A 12 13.58 14.93 -18.40
N GLN A 13 13.53 16.24 -18.16
CA GLN A 13 14.10 17.25 -19.08
C GLN A 13 15.11 18.22 -18.46
N SER A 14 15.62 17.97 -17.26
CA SER A 14 16.67 18.83 -16.67
C SER A 14 17.78 18.05 -15.98
N ILE A 15 18.53 17.24 -16.74
CA ILE A 15 19.96 16.99 -16.50
C ILE A 15 20.56 16.42 -17.78
N GLY A 16 21.19 17.29 -18.56
CA GLY A 16 22.22 16.87 -19.50
C GLY A 16 23.45 16.47 -18.69
N ALA A 17 23.74 15.17 -18.65
CA ALA A 17 25.04 14.64 -18.25
C ALA A 17 25.36 13.43 -19.14
N PRO A 18 26.62 13.28 -19.60
CA PRO A 18 26.99 12.32 -20.63
C PRO A 18 26.95 10.88 -20.12
N LEU A 19 26.53 9.96 -21.01
CA LEU A 19 26.56 8.52 -20.79
C LEU A 19 28.01 8.04 -20.52
N PRO A 20 28.26 7.19 -19.52
CA PRO A 20 29.55 6.51 -19.38
C PRO A 20 29.68 5.42 -20.47
N PRO A 21 30.93 5.05 -20.85
CA PRO A 21 31.17 4.13 -21.93
C PRO A 21 30.65 2.73 -21.60
N SER A 22 29.95 2.16 -22.58
CA SER A 22 29.48 0.78 -22.62
C SER A 22 30.65 -0.21 -22.55
N GLY A 23 30.64 -1.07 -21.55
CA GLY A 23 31.48 -2.26 -21.52
C GLY A 23 31.66 -2.79 -20.11
N LEU A 24 30.95 -3.87 -19.79
CA LEU A 24 31.37 -5.01 -18.95
C LEU A 24 30.12 -5.79 -18.55
N PHE A 25 29.69 -6.76 -19.37
CA PHE A 25 29.05 -8.03 -19.00
C PHE A 25 28.72 -8.77 -20.33
N PRO A 26 29.54 -9.74 -20.77
CA PRO A 26 29.21 -10.54 -21.94
C PRO A 26 28.22 -11.65 -21.55
N GLY A 27 27.04 -11.72 -22.18
CA GLY A 27 26.26 -12.97 -22.18
C GLY A 27 24.73 -12.92 -22.07
N LEU A 28 24.09 -11.76 -21.89
CA LEU A 28 22.61 -11.68 -21.91
C LEU A 28 22.12 -11.13 -23.26
N PRO A 29 21.15 -11.79 -23.94
CA PRO A 29 20.53 -11.21 -25.12
C PRO A 29 19.80 -9.92 -24.72
N PRO A 30 19.90 -8.84 -25.53
CA PRO A 30 19.22 -7.59 -25.25
C PRO A 30 17.71 -7.82 -25.18
N VAL A 31 17.11 -7.42 -24.06
CA VAL A 31 15.65 -7.30 -23.93
C VAL A 31 15.19 -6.30 -25.01
N PRO A 32 14.20 -6.64 -25.86
CA PRO A 32 13.68 -5.69 -26.84
C PRO A 32 13.18 -4.44 -26.12
N VAL A 33 13.78 -3.29 -26.43
CA VAL A 33 13.25 -1.99 -25.99
C VAL A 33 11.93 -1.81 -26.74
N PRO A 34 10.76 -1.73 -26.05
CA PRO A 34 9.51 -1.44 -26.72
C PRO A 34 9.62 -0.08 -27.43
N PRO A 35 8.97 0.10 -28.59
CA PRO A 35 8.97 1.39 -29.28
C PRO A 35 8.46 2.49 -28.34
N PRO A 36 8.96 3.73 -28.45
CA PRO A 36 8.54 4.82 -27.59
C PRO A 36 7.02 4.96 -27.67
N HIS A 37 6.33 4.69 -26.57
CA HIS A 37 4.91 4.93 -26.44
C HIS A 37 4.65 6.41 -26.70
N VAL A 38 3.83 6.72 -27.70
CA VAL A 38 3.25 8.05 -27.87
C VAL A 38 2.47 8.34 -26.59
N THR A 39 3.03 9.18 -25.73
CA THR A 39 2.35 9.58 -24.51
C THR A 39 1.24 10.54 -24.90
N PRO A 40 -0.03 10.25 -24.60
CA PRO A 40 -1.07 11.26 -24.73
C PRO A 40 -0.65 12.46 -23.89
N GLN A 41 -0.49 13.63 -24.52
CA GLN A 41 -0.27 14.88 -23.79
C GLN A 41 -1.55 15.14 -22.98
N GLY A 42 -1.53 14.78 -21.69
CA GLY A 42 -2.63 15.05 -20.78
C GLY A 42 -2.94 16.55 -20.75
N THR A 43 -4.22 16.91 -20.77
CA THR A 43 -4.66 18.29 -20.56
C THR A 43 -4.14 18.77 -19.20
N PRO A 44 -3.65 20.01 -19.07
CA PRO A 44 -3.20 20.55 -17.80
C PRO A 44 -4.31 20.46 -16.74
N VAL A 45 -3.98 19.87 -15.59
CA VAL A 45 -4.88 19.83 -14.43
C VAL A 45 -4.56 21.01 -13.54
N THR A 46 -5.59 21.80 -13.22
CA THR A 46 -5.49 22.86 -12.21
C THR A 46 -5.96 22.30 -10.87
N LEU A 47 -5.14 22.44 -9.83
CA LEU A 47 -5.49 22.06 -8.47
C LEU A 47 -5.85 23.30 -7.67
N GLN A 48 -6.89 23.20 -6.83
CA GLN A 48 -7.15 24.23 -5.83
C GLN A 48 -6.09 24.14 -4.74
N HIS A 49 -5.56 25.29 -4.34
CA HIS A 49 -4.61 25.39 -3.24
C HIS A 49 -5.25 26.13 -2.07
N ASP A 50 -5.11 25.57 -0.87
CA ASP A 50 -5.39 26.30 0.36
C ASP A 50 -4.26 27.29 0.66
N PRO A 51 -4.53 28.37 1.42
CA PRO A 51 -3.49 29.24 1.94
C PRO A 51 -2.41 28.44 2.68
N LEU A 52 -1.15 28.84 2.55
CA LEU A 52 -0.05 28.22 3.29
C LEU A 52 -0.30 28.33 4.79
N PHE A 53 -0.07 27.24 5.51
CA PHE A 53 -0.21 27.15 6.96
C PHE A 53 0.95 26.37 7.57
N LYS A 54 1.16 26.54 8.87
CA LYS A 54 2.16 25.79 9.63
C LYS A 54 1.49 24.65 10.39
N ARG A 55 2.23 23.54 10.57
CA ARG A 55 1.82 22.41 11.39
C ARG A 55 2.83 22.17 12.51
N SER A 56 2.36 21.76 13.68
CA SER A 56 3.17 21.06 14.66
C SER A 56 3.11 19.57 14.38
N LEU A 57 4.20 18.88 14.67
CA LEU A 57 4.31 17.44 14.50
C LEU A 57 4.98 16.87 15.76
N THR A 58 4.30 15.94 16.42
CA THR A 58 4.82 15.23 17.59
C THR A 58 4.55 13.76 17.42
N VAL A 59 5.57 12.92 17.61
CA VAL A 59 5.43 11.46 17.61
C VAL A 59 5.31 10.98 19.03
N LEU A 60 4.13 10.48 19.40
CA LEU A 60 3.93 9.83 20.68
C LEU A 60 4.16 8.32 20.51
N ARG A 61 4.86 7.73 21.48
CA ARG A 61 5.14 6.29 21.52
C ARG A 61 4.34 5.68 22.66
N LYS A 62 3.44 4.76 22.32
CA LYS A 62 2.67 3.99 23.29
C LYS A 62 3.25 2.59 23.44
N ASN A 63 3.57 2.21 24.66
CA ASN A 63 4.15 0.89 25.00
C ASN A 63 3.09 -0.21 25.18
N SER A 64 1.89 -0.02 24.65
CA SER A 64 0.79 -0.98 24.67
C SER A 64 -0.22 -0.62 23.58
N ASP A 65 -0.84 -1.63 23.00
CA ASP A 65 -1.94 -1.57 22.04
C ASP A 65 -3.28 -2.06 22.62
N ALA A 66 -3.39 -2.15 23.95
CA ALA A 66 -4.59 -2.68 24.62
C ALA A 66 -5.87 -1.87 24.35
N ASP A 67 -5.74 -0.57 24.05
CA ASP A 67 -6.83 0.34 23.72
C ASP A 67 -6.87 0.73 22.23
N LEU A 68 -6.24 -0.07 21.36
CA LEU A 68 -6.12 0.22 19.92
C LEU A 68 -7.48 0.52 19.28
N VAL A 69 -8.52 -0.26 19.59
CA VAL A 69 -9.88 -0.05 19.05
C VAL A 69 -10.41 1.36 19.32
N GLU A 70 -10.31 1.83 20.56
CA GLU A 70 -10.76 3.18 20.94
C GLU A 70 -9.89 4.27 20.31
N LEU A 71 -8.58 4.03 20.30
CA LEU A 71 -7.59 4.96 19.77
C LEU A 71 -7.78 5.22 18.27
N VAL A 72 -7.92 4.16 17.46
CA VAL A 72 -8.16 4.28 16.00
C VAL A 72 -9.50 4.95 15.70
N SER A 73 -10.49 4.78 16.57
CA SER A 73 -11.82 5.38 16.35
C SER A 73 -11.83 6.89 16.59
N THR A 74 -10.89 7.40 17.39
CA THR A 74 -10.93 8.78 17.91
C THR A 74 -9.78 9.66 17.40
N TRP A 75 -8.62 9.10 17.05
CA TRP A 75 -7.40 9.87 16.78
C TRP A 75 -7.56 10.92 15.66
N GLY A 76 -8.16 10.55 14.52
CA GLY A 76 -8.40 11.49 13.42
C GLY A 76 -9.43 12.58 13.69
N HIS A 77 -10.20 12.48 14.78
CA HIS A 77 -11.05 13.57 15.25
C HIS A 77 -10.32 14.50 16.23
N MET A 78 -9.32 13.98 16.94
CA MET A 78 -8.51 14.76 17.88
C MET A 78 -7.44 15.58 17.16
N HIS A 79 -6.92 15.09 16.04
CA HIS A 79 -5.82 15.70 15.31
C HIS A 79 -6.11 15.82 13.82
N GLU A 80 -6.09 17.04 13.26
CA GLU A 80 -6.53 17.33 11.88
C GLU A 80 -5.78 16.49 10.83
N PHE A 81 -4.50 16.20 11.07
CA PHE A 81 -3.66 15.40 10.20
C PHE A 81 -3.07 14.19 10.91
N GLY A 82 -3.72 13.73 11.98
CA GLY A 82 -3.21 12.60 12.76
C GLY A 82 -3.09 11.33 11.93
N ASP A 83 -2.04 10.56 12.19
CA ASP A 83 -1.80 9.23 11.63
C ASP A 83 -1.31 8.29 12.73
N MET A 84 -1.33 6.99 12.47
CA MET A 84 -0.91 5.98 13.44
C MET A 84 -0.15 4.85 12.76
N TYR A 85 0.81 4.27 13.47
CA TYR A 85 1.33 2.95 13.14
C TYR A 85 1.02 2.00 14.29
N TRP A 86 0.39 0.88 13.96
CA TRP A 86 0.34 -0.25 14.87
C TRP A 86 1.49 -1.20 14.54
N LEU A 87 2.28 -1.52 15.56
CA LEU A 87 3.43 -2.43 15.52
C LEU A 87 3.05 -3.72 16.26
N PRO A 88 2.35 -4.68 15.62
CA PRO A 88 1.66 -5.75 16.33
C PRO A 88 2.63 -6.71 17.00
N GLY A 89 3.77 -7.02 16.38
CA GLY A 89 4.81 -7.88 16.96
C GLY A 89 5.50 -7.26 18.18
N GLN A 90 5.35 -5.95 18.39
CA GLN A 90 5.84 -5.24 19.57
C GLN A 90 4.77 -4.92 20.61
N CYS A 91 3.49 -5.15 20.31
CA CYS A 91 2.36 -4.64 21.10
C CYS A 91 2.43 -3.11 21.32
N LYS A 92 2.84 -2.34 20.30
CA LYS A 92 3.06 -0.89 20.43
C LYS A 92 2.30 -0.11 19.37
N VAL A 93 2.07 1.16 19.69
CA VAL A 93 1.45 2.11 18.76
C VAL A 93 2.31 3.37 18.69
N LEU A 94 2.60 3.83 17.48
CA LEU A 94 3.16 5.16 17.23
C LEU A 94 2.03 6.07 16.75
N LEU A 95 1.98 7.27 17.29
CA LEU A 95 0.91 8.22 17.02
C LEU A 95 1.50 9.53 16.52
N GLY A 96 1.07 9.96 15.33
CA GLY A 96 1.33 11.30 14.85
C GLY A 96 0.30 12.26 15.37
N GLN A 97 0.70 13.08 16.32
CA GLN A 97 -0.06 14.24 16.72
C GLN A 97 0.33 15.39 15.79
N ILE A 98 -0.53 15.67 14.82
CA ILE A 98 -0.25 16.63 13.73
C ILE A 98 -1.44 17.56 13.56
N ASP A 99 -1.23 18.84 13.87
CA ASP A 99 -2.26 19.88 13.89
C ASP A 99 -1.74 21.17 13.29
N ARG A 100 -2.66 22.03 12.82
CA ARG A 100 -2.32 23.40 12.46
C ARG A 100 -1.88 24.17 13.69
N VAL A 101 -0.92 25.05 13.49
CA VAL A 101 -0.49 26.04 14.48
C VAL A 101 -0.43 27.41 13.85
N ASP A 102 -0.41 28.44 14.70
CA ASP A 102 -0.21 29.80 14.22
C ASP A 102 1.10 29.92 13.43
N VAL A 103 1.08 30.66 12.34
CA VAL A 103 2.25 30.84 11.46
C VAL A 103 3.43 31.49 12.19
N SER A 104 3.19 32.28 13.24
CA SER A 104 4.21 32.88 14.10
C SER A 104 4.83 31.92 15.10
N THR A 105 4.26 30.72 15.27
CA THR A 105 4.83 29.69 16.16
C THR A 105 6.26 29.40 15.70
N PRO A 106 7.29 29.46 16.57
CA PRO A 106 8.65 29.07 16.20
C PRO A 106 8.71 27.62 15.72
N GLY A 107 9.71 27.26 14.91
CA GLY A 107 9.89 25.88 14.50
C GLY A 107 11.29 25.64 13.98
N ASP A 108 11.70 24.39 14.07
CA ASP A 108 12.99 23.85 13.67
C ASP A 108 13.00 23.32 12.23
N GLY A 109 11.82 23.24 11.59
CA GLY A 109 11.70 22.79 10.19
C GLY A 109 11.93 21.29 10.03
N LEU A 110 11.62 20.49 11.06
CA LEU A 110 11.78 19.04 11.01
C LEU A 110 10.94 18.39 9.90
N LYS A 111 11.48 17.29 9.36
CA LYS A 111 10.85 16.47 8.33
C LYS A 111 9.68 15.68 8.93
N GLN A 112 8.75 15.23 8.08
CA GLN A 112 7.57 14.50 8.52
C GLN A 112 7.95 13.24 9.32
N ALA A 113 7.21 12.97 10.41
CA ALA A 113 7.46 11.91 11.37
C ALA A 113 7.62 10.50 10.77
N PHE A 114 6.73 10.15 9.85
CA PHE A 114 6.54 8.76 9.44
C PHE A 114 7.05 8.43 8.05
N PHE A 115 7.42 9.47 7.30
CA PHE A 115 8.18 9.30 6.06
C PHE A 115 9.30 10.34 5.96
N PRO A 116 10.20 10.41 6.94
CA PRO A 116 11.42 11.17 6.75
C PRO A 116 12.22 10.54 5.60
N PRO A 117 13.21 11.23 5.04
CA PRO A 117 14.27 10.56 4.30
C PRO A 117 15.05 9.67 5.26
N TRP A 118 15.42 8.49 4.79
CA TRP A 118 16.09 7.47 5.59
C TRP A 118 17.58 7.51 5.33
N PRO A 119 18.41 7.15 6.32
CA PRO A 119 19.81 6.83 6.07
C PRO A 119 19.92 5.74 4.99
N ILE A 120 20.81 5.93 4.01
CA ILE A 120 21.05 4.90 2.97
C ILE A 120 21.42 3.55 3.62
N SER A 121 22.11 3.55 4.77
CA SER A 121 22.46 2.33 5.52
C SER A 121 21.23 1.51 5.92
N ASP A 122 20.15 2.18 6.34
CA ASP A 122 18.94 1.52 6.80
C ASP A 122 18.20 0.92 5.61
N ILE A 123 18.16 1.64 4.49
CA ILE A 123 17.60 1.15 3.22
C ILE A 123 18.36 -0.09 2.73
N VAL A 124 19.70 -0.06 2.73
CA VAL A 124 20.54 -1.20 2.34
C VAL A 124 20.36 -2.36 3.31
N HIS A 125 20.17 -2.07 4.60
CA HIS A 125 19.90 -3.10 5.60
C HIS A 125 18.55 -3.78 5.35
N GLU A 126 17.47 -3.03 5.11
CA GLU A 126 16.18 -3.59 4.72
C GLU A 126 16.30 -4.42 3.44
N ARG A 127 17.00 -3.92 2.41
CA ARG A 127 17.28 -4.69 1.19
C ARG A 127 17.96 -6.03 1.48
N SER A 128 18.95 -6.04 2.38
CA SER A 128 19.64 -7.28 2.75
C SER A 128 18.71 -8.30 3.42
N GLN A 129 17.69 -7.84 4.16
CA GLN A 129 16.66 -8.70 4.74
C GLN A 129 15.71 -9.22 3.65
N GLU A 130 15.29 -8.35 2.73
CA GLU A 130 14.50 -8.76 1.55
C GLU A 130 15.24 -9.82 0.71
N ASP A 131 16.55 -9.67 0.53
CA ASP A 131 17.39 -10.64 -0.19
C ASP A 131 17.51 -11.97 0.55
N GLN A 132 17.63 -11.95 1.88
CA GLN A 132 17.55 -13.18 2.67
C GLN A 132 16.19 -13.88 2.50
N LEU A 133 15.09 -13.13 2.48
CA LEU A 133 13.76 -13.68 2.21
C LEU A 133 13.66 -14.26 0.80
N GLN A 134 14.27 -13.61 -0.20
CA GLN A 134 14.34 -14.08 -1.59
C GLN A 134 15.13 -15.40 -1.69
N GLU A 135 16.28 -15.49 -1.03
CA GLU A 135 17.19 -16.64 -1.10
C GLU A 135 16.67 -17.85 -0.31
N LEU A 136 16.10 -17.62 0.87
CA LEU A 136 15.76 -18.70 1.80
C LEU A 136 14.56 -19.52 1.33
N GLY A 137 13.59 -18.92 0.63
CA GLY A 137 12.44 -19.62 0.03
C GLY A 137 11.70 -20.61 0.95
N SER A 138 11.91 -20.53 2.27
CA SER A 138 11.58 -21.56 3.26
C SER A 138 11.34 -20.91 4.62
N ASN A 139 10.23 -21.30 5.23
CA ASN A 139 9.54 -20.65 6.37
C ASN A 139 10.27 -20.74 7.73
N ASN A 140 11.55 -21.11 7.78
CA ASN A 140 12.17 -21.60 9.02
C ASN A 140 13.26 -20.70 9.62
N ALA A 141 13.67 -19.63 8.94
CA ALA A 141 14.78 -18.78 9.39
C ALA A 141 14.32 -17.34 9.68
N LEU A 142 13.39 -17.18 10.62
CA LEU A 142 13.19 -15.92 11.34
C LEU A 142 14.32 -15.75 12.36
N HIS A 143 15.53 -15.43 11.91
CA HIS A 143 16.47 -14.71 12.76
C HIS A 143 16.04 -13.25 12.72
N GLY A 144 15.18 -12.88 13.67
CA GLY A 144 14.45 -11.61 13.65
C GLY A 144 15.38 -10.42 13.48
N VAL A 145 15.10 -9.60 12.46
CA VAL A 145 15.50 -8.20 12.42
C VAL A 145 14.41 -7.44 11.67
N GLY A 146 13.50 -6.84 12.42
CA GLY A 146 12.54 -5.84 11.98
C GLY A 146 12.27 -4.97 13.21
N SER A 147 12.66 -3.69 13.15
CA SER A 147 12.45 -2.62 14.15
C SER A 147 13.14 -2.69 15.54
N CYS A 148 14.31 -3.34 15.72
CA CYS A 148 15.06 -3.23 16.99
C CYS A 148 16.15 -2.15 17.04
N ILE A 149 16.47 -1.45 15.94
CA ILE A 149 17.56 -0.47 15.94
C ILE A 149 17.16 0.76 15.14
N PHE A 150 16.93 1.88 15.83
CA PHE A 150 17.18 3.21 15.28
C PHE A 150 18.62 3.56 15.65
N SER A 151 19.51 3.67 14.66
CA SER A 151 20.85 4.21 14.87
C SER A 151 20.87 5.67 14.42
N PRO A 152 21.10 6.63 15.32
CA PRO A 152 21.40 7.99 14.91
C PRO A 152 22.91 8.04 14.59
N GLU A 153 23.28 8.09 13.32
CA GLU A 153 24.33 9.02 12.82
C GLU A 153 24.83 8.71 11.38
N TYR A 154 25.04 9.83 10.67
CA TYR A 154 25.79 10.10 9.43
C TYR A 154 25.16 9.88 8.04
N GLY A 155 25.01 11.01 7.35
CA GLY A 155 25.53 11.27 6.00
C GLY A 155 24.83 10.53 4.85
N HIS A 156 24.02 11.27 4.09
CA HIS A 156 23.24 10.82 2.93
C HIS A 156 21.88 10.20 3.30
N GLU A 157 20.97 11.04 3.79
CA GLU A 157 19.55 10.71 3.90
C GLU A 157 18.86 10.88 2.54
N VAL A 158 17.99 9.93 2.19
CA VAL A 158 17.26 9.91 0.92
C VAL A 158 15.83 9.44 1.15
N TYR A 159 14.88 9.95 0.38
CA TYR A 159 13.53 9.39 0.43
C TYR A 159 13.54 7.98 -0.16
N VAL A 160 12.85 7.05 0.49
CA VAL A 160 12.76 5.63 0.06
C VAL A 160 12.14 5.48 -1.34
N TRP A 161 11.29 6.42 -1.75
CA TRP A 161 10.73 6.50 -3.10
C TRP A 161 11.61 7.25 -4.11
N ASN A 162 12.86 7.57 -3.77
CA ASN A 162 13.78 8.18 -4.73
C ASN A 162 14.11 7.15 -5.82
N PRO A 163 13.70 7.36 -7.08
CA PRO A 163 13.84 6.35 -8.13
C PRO A 163 15.29 6.08 -8.54
N ARG A 164 16.24 6.89 -8.04
CA ARG A 164 17.67 6.68 -8.25
C ARG A 164 18.27 5.64 -7.32
N ILE A 165 17.48 5.14 -6.36
CA ILE A 165 17.88 4.20 -5.32
C ILE A 165 16.94 3.01 -5.45
N ILE A 166 17.43 1.93 -6.04
CA ILE A 166 16.64 0.75 -6.42
C ILE A 166 16.80 -0.32 -5.34
N GLU A 167 16.41 0.00 -4.11
CA GLU A 167 16.79 -0.82 -2.95
C GLU A 167 15.61 -1.47 -2.21
N THR A 168 14.38 -0.94 -2.26
CA THR A 168 13.24 -1.62 -1.59
C THR A 168 12.24 -2.16 -2.62
N PHE A 169 11.82 -3.41 -2.46
CA PHE A 169 10.79 -4.04 -3.31
C PHE A 169 9.71 -4.69 -2.45
N VAL A 170 8.66 -3.92 -2.21
CA VAL A 170 7.55 -4.29 -1.33
C VAL A 170 6.24 -4.32 -2.10
N HIS A 171 5.27 -5.03 -1.55
CA HIS A 171 3.88 -4.82 -1.88
C HIS A 171 3.24 -3.97 -0.79
N ASP A 172 2.39 -3.03 -1.21
CA ASP A 172 1.65 -2.13 -0.33
C ASP A 172 0.18 -2.33 -0.67
N SER A 173 -0.49 -3.18 0.09
CA SER A 173 -1.93 -3.37 -0.01
C SER A 173 -2.62 -2.36 0.88
N ALA A 174 -3.63 -1.66 0.36
CA ALA A 174 -4.28 -0.60 1.12
C ALA A 174 -5.79 -0.67 0.98
N VAL A 175 -6.44 -0.79 2.12
CA VAL A 175 -7.89 -0.97 2.23
C VAL A 175 -8.46 0.03 3.21
N SER A 176 -9.72 0.41 3.02
CA SER A 176 -10.35 1.43 3.84
C SER A 176 -11.69 0.98 4.38
N VAL A 177 -11.94 1.34 5.63
CA VAL A 177 -13.14 1.00 6.39
C VAL A 177 -13.77 2.31 6.86
N THR A 178 -15.10 2.40 6.83
CA THR A 178 -15.80 3.59 7.32
C THR A 178 -15.57 3.76 8.82
N LEU A 179 -15.58 4.99 9.34
CA LEU A 179 -15.39 5.22 10.77
C LEU A 179 -16.39 4.45 11.66
N ALA A 180 -17.59 4.15 11.16
CA ALA A 180 -18.60 3.39 11.90
C ALA A 180 -18.20 1.92 12.09
N ASP A 181 -17.48 1.34 11.13
CA ASP A 181 -17.11 -0.08 11.11
C ASP A 181 -15.69 -0.35 11.66
N VAL A 182 -14.88 0.70 11.79
CA VAL A 182 -13.50 0.63 12.32
C VAL A 182 -13.39 -0.15 13.64
N PRO A 183 -14.26 0.06 14.66
CA PRO A 183 -14.12 -0.69 15.91
C PRO A 183 -14.24 -2.21 15.73
N ALA A 184 -15.19 -2.66 14.90
CA ALA A 184 -15.40 -4.06 14.61
C ALA A 184 -14.23 -4.63 13.80
N PHE A 185 -13.78 -3.88 12.78
CA PHE A 185 -12.65 -4.26 11.95
C PHE A 185 -11.34 -4.43 12.76
N VAL A 186 -10.98 -3.44 13.58
CA VAL A 186 -9.77 -3.51 14.41
C VAL A 186 -9.87 -4.65 15.42
N SER A 187 -11.06 -4.94 15.95
CA SER A 187 -11.27 -6.11 16.82
C SER A 187 -11.04 -7.44 16.10
N ASP A 188 -11.40 -7.55 14.81
CA ASP A 188 -11.07 -8.73 14.01
C ASP A 188 -9.56 -8.87 13.79
N LEU A 189 -8.84 -7.76 13.55
CA LEU A 189 -7.38 -7.77 13.44
C LEU A 189 -6.71 -8.23 14.75
N MET A 190 -7.22 -7.76 15.90
CA MET A 190 -6.72 -8.19 17.21
C MET A 190 -6.99 -9.68 17.44
N GLN A 191 -8.14 -10.22 17.01
CA GLN A 191 -8.40 -11.67 17.09
C GLN A 191 -7.47 -12.49 16.19
N LEU A 192 -7.12 -11.97 15.00
CA LEU A 192 -6.11 -12.60 14.14
C LEU A 192 -4.74 -12.59 14.83
N TRP A 193 -4.39 -11.47 15.46
CA TRP A 193 -3.15 -11.31 16.21
C TRP A 193 -3.09 -12.27 17.40
N ASP A 194 -4.13 -12.36 18.23
CA ASP A 194 -4.20 -13.26 19.39
C ASP A 194 -3.96 -14.74 19.01
N ARG A 195 -4.39 -15.14 17.81
CA ARG A 195 -4.21 -16.51 17.31
C ARG A 195 -2.78 -16.81 16.88
N ASN A 196 -2.12 -15.87 16.22
CA ASN A 196 -0.75 -16.03 15.77
C ASN A 196 -0.01 -14.69 15.66
N PRO A 197 0.53 -14.16 16.78
CA PRO A 197 1.23 -12.87 16.78
C PRO A 197 2.44 -12.85 15.83
N LYS A 198 3.09 -14.00 15.64
CA LYS A 198 4.25 -14.12 14.75
C LYS A 198 3.90 -13.90 13.28
N ALA A 199 2.65 -14.13 12.88
CA ALA A 199 2.24 -13.89 11.50
C ALA A 199 2.30 -12.41 11.11
N PHE A 200 2.09 -11.51 12.08
CA PHE A 200 2.14 -10.07 11.87
C PHE A 200 3.57 -9.53 11.74
N CYS A 201 4.61 -10.32 12.05
CA CYS A 201 5.98 -9.89 11.83
C CYS A 201 6.29 -9.59 10.35
N THR A 202 5.51 -10.16 9.40
CA THR A 202 5.64 -9.82 7.98
C THR A 202 5.25 -8.37 7.66
N LEU A 203 4.41 -7.75 8.51
CA LEU A 203 3.98 -6.35 8.38
C LEU A 203 4.91 -5.41 9.16
N ASP A 204 5.47 -5.87 10.27
CA ASP A 204 6.43 -5.09 11.06
C ASP A 204 7.77 -4.86 10.36
N LEU A 205 8.09 -5.65 9.32
CA LEU A 205 9.31 -5.47 8.52
C LEU A 205 9.43 -4.05 7.99
N HIS A 206 8.30 -3.42 7.62
CA HIS A 206 8.26 -2.09 7.02
C HIS A 206 7.44 -1.10 7.87
N LEU A 207 7.75 -1.05 9.18
CA LEU A 207 7.15 -0.14 10.18
C LEU A 207 5.71 -0.49 10.63
N GLY A 208 5.21 -1.69 10.35
CA GLY A 208 3.89 -2.14 10.83
C GLY A 208 2.75 -1.68 9.93
N ILE A 209 1.55 -1.58 10.50
CA ILE A 209 0.35 -1.19 9.74
C ILE A 209 0.11 0.31 9.93
N LEU A 210 0.10 1.06 8.82
CA LEU A 210 -0.16 2.50 8.82
C LEU A 210 -1.65 2.76 8.72
N PHE A 211 -2.16 3.61 9.62
CA PHE A 211 -3.55 4.05 9.63
C PHE A 211 -3.62 5.53 9.25
N ARG A 212 -4.41 5.85 8.22
CA ARG A 212 -4.59 7.22 7.71
C ARG A 212 -6.07 7.58 7.65
N TYR A 213 -6.40 8.76 8.14
CA TYR A 213 -7.77 9.25 8.18
C TYR A 213 -8.08 10.00 6.89
N ILE A 214 -9.15 9.58 6.20
CA ILE A 214 -9.54 10.13 4.91
C ILE A 214 -10.96 10.69 5.03
N LYS A 215 -11.09 11.98 4.70
CA LYS A 215 -12.40 12.63 4.61
C LYS A 215 -13.20 12.13 3.42
N GLY A 216 -14.51 12.02 3.62
CA GLY A 216 -15.46 11.72 2.56
C GLY A 216 -15.37 12.74 1.42
N SER A 217 -15.63 12.27 0.20
CA SER A 217 -15.52 13.03 -1.03
C SER A 217 -16.75 12.83 -1.91
N THR A 218 -17.10 13.87 -2.66
CA THR A 218 -18.12 13.82 -3.71
C THR A 218 -17.55 13.39 -5.07
N ALA A 219 -16.28 12.98 -5.16
CA ALA A 219 -15.70 12.46 -6.41
C ALA A 219 -16.38 11.13 -6.82
N TYR A 220 -16.54 10.88 -8.12
CA TYR A 220 -17.27 9.70 -8.60
C TYR A 220 -16.68 8.35 -8.13
N LEU A 221 -15.35 8.26 -8.08
CA LEU A 221 -14.60 7.08 -7.61
C LEU A 221 -13.97 7.31 -6.23
N GLY A 222 -14.43 8.35 -5.52
CA GLY A 222 -13.96 8.70 -4.19
C GLY A 222 -14.66 7.91 -3.09
N LYS A 223 -14.06 7.92 -1.90
CA LYS A 223 -14.69 7.39 -0.68
C LYS A 223 -15.79 8.36 -0.25
N THR A 224 -17.02 7.90 -0.11
CA THR A 224 -18.20 8.78 0.14
C THR A 224 -18.36 9.17 1.61
N HIS A 225 -17.68 8.46 2.52
CA HIS A 225 -17.74 8.68 3.96
C HIS A 225 -16.33 8.87 4.52
N ASP A 226 -16.25 9.52 5.68
CA ASP A 226 -15.04 9.55 6.47
C ASP A 226 -14.63 8.11 6.83
N SER A 227 -13.34 7.81 6.65
CA SER A 227 -12.82 6.44 6.70
C SER A 227 -11.39 6.42 7.25
N VAL A 228 -10.96 5.24 7.68
CA VAL A 228 -9.56 4.94 7.98
C VAL A 228 -9.05 4.02 6.89
N GLU A 229 -7.96 4.41 6.25
CA GLU A 229 -7.17 3.58 5.34
C GLU A 229 -6.08 2.89 6.12
N PHE A 230 -5.94 1.58 5.88
CA PHE A 230 -4.98 0.68 6.50
C PHE A 230 -4.03 0.23 5.41
N ASP A 231 -2.76 0.63 5.51
CA ASP A 231 -1.71 0.23 4.59
C ASP A 231 -0.94 -0.96 5.19
N LEU A 232 -0.95 -2.08 4.47
CA LEU A 232 -0.30 -3.33 4.76
C LEU A 232 0.93 -3.44 3.85
N ILE A 233 2.08 -3.05 4.37
CA ILE A 233 3.34 -3.11 3.63
C ILE A 233 4.07 -4.40 4.00
N TYR A 234 4.33 -5.24 3.01
CA TYR A 234 4.98 -6.53 3.20
C TYR A 234 5.89 -6.89 2.02
N TYR A 235 6.88 -7.72 2.30
CA TYR A 235 7.79 -8.21 1.29
C TYR A 235 7.08 -9.11 0.27
N ARG A 236 7.39 -8.91 -1.01
CA ARG A 236 6.99 -9.78 -2.11
C ARG A 236 8.19 -10.13 -2.97
N SER A 237 8.32 -11.40 -3.32
CA SER A 237 9.40 -11.84 -4.23
C SER A 237 9.22 -11.29 -5.65
N ARG A 238 10.35 -11.04 -6.33
CA ARG A 238 10.36 -10.72 -7.77
C ARG A 238 10.12 -11.94 -8.67
N GLU A 239 10.25 -13.15 -8.11
CA GLU A 239 10.05 -14.40 -8.85
C GLU A 239 8.56 -14.79 -8.82
N PRO A 240 7.91 -14.92 -9.99
CA PRO A 240 6.50 -15.35 -10.06
C PRO A 240 6.26 -16.69 -9.39
N GLY A 241 5.13 -16.82 -8.70
CA GLY A 241 4.70 -18.03 -8.01
C GLY A 241 5.44 -18.34 -6.71
N ARG A 242 6.34 -17.45 -6.24
CA ARG A 242 6.93 -17.57 -4.91
C ARG A 242 5.88 -17.21 -3.84
N PRO A 243 5.67 -18.08 -2.82
CA PRO A 243 4.74 -17.78 -1.74
C PRO A 243 5.15 -16.52 -0.98
N ILE A 244 4.14 -15.75 -0.56
CA ILE A 244 4.32 -14.65 0.40
C ILE A 244 4.26 -15.24 1.81
N MET A 245 5.11 -14.74 2.70
CA MET A 245 5.10 -15.15 4.10
C MET A 245 3.78 -14.75 4.76
N HIS A 246 3.08 -15.69 5.37
CA HIS A 246 1.77 -15.46 6.00
C HIS A 246 0.76 -14.77 5.06
N ALA A 247 0.77 -15.14 3.77
CA ALA A 247 -0.21 -14.66 2.79
C ALA A 247 -1.65 -14.83 3.26
N ASP A 248 -1.94 -15.95 3.94
CA ASP A 248 -3.25 -16.26 4.53
C ASP A 248 -3.74 -15.17 5.49
N LEU A 249 -2.84 -14.55 6.25
CA LEU A 249 -3.17 -13.42 7.13
C LEU A 249 -3.57 -12.19 6.30
N ILE A 250 -2.76 -11.83 5.30
CA ILE A 250 -2.99 -10.64 4.46
C ILE A 250 -4.30 -10.80 3.67
N ASP A 251 -4.48 -11.95 3.04
CA ASP A 251 -5.68 -12.29 2.26
C ASP A 251 -6.93 -12.23 3.14
N GLU A 252 -6.85 -12.72 4.39
CA GLU A 252 -7.97 -12.66 5.33
C GLU A 252 -8.28 -11.22 5.78
N ILE A 253 -7.26 -10.38 6.04
CA ILE A 253 -7.46 -8.97 6.39
C ILE A 253 -8.13 -8.20 5.25
N GLU A 254 -7.67 -8.42 4.01
CA GLU A 254 -8.25 -7.81 2.82
C GLU A 254 -9.72 -8.24 2.66
N GLN A 255 -10.02 -9.52 2.84
CA GLN A 255 -11.38 -10.05 2.70
C GLN A 255 -12.33 -9.65 3.84
N ILE A 256 -11.84 -9.55 5.08
CA ILE A 256 -12.60 -8.95 6.19
C ILE A 256 -12.96 -7.51 5.81
N THR A 257 -12.01 -6.75 5.28
CA THR A 257 -12.28 -5.36 4.89
C THR A 257 -13.34 -5.30 3.81
N LEU A 258 -13.15 -6.06 2.73
CA LEU A 258 -13.99 -5.97 1.55
C LEU A 258 -15.37 -6.58 1.73
N TYR A 259 -15.46 -7.78 2.30
CA TYR A 259 -16.70 -8.56 2.30
C TYR A 259 -17.47 -8.44 3.59
N LYS A 260 -16.78 -8.35 4.75
CA LYS A 260 -17.45 -8.19 6.04
C LYS A 260 -17.81 -6.73 6.33
N ASN A 261 -16.92 -5.78 5.99
CA ASN A 261 -17.07 -4.37 6.35
C ASN A 261 -17.43 -3.45 5.16
N ALA A 262 -17.75 -4.00 3.99
CA ALA A 262 -18.04 -3.25 2.76
C ALA A 262 -16.98 -2.16 2.43
N GLY A 263 -15.73 -2.40 2.81
CA GLY A 263 -14.63 -1.46 2.67
C GLY A 263 -14.24 -1.22 1.21
N LEU A 264 -13.38 -0.23 1.00
CA LEU A 264 -12.94 0.16 -0.34
C LEU A 264 -11.43 -0.09 -0.52
N PRO A 265 -11.01 -0.68 -1.66
CA PRO A 265 -9.60 -0.77 -1.99
C PRO A 265 -9.06 0.60 -2.42
N HIS A 266 -7.77 0.82 -2.16
CA HIS A 266 -7.02 1.91 -2.78
C HIS A 266 -6.71 1.58 -4.25
N TRP A 267 -7.08 2.48 -5.17
CA TRP A 267 -6.97 2.26 -6.62
C TRP A 267 -5.56 1.97 -7.14
N GLY A 268 -4.53 2.56 -6.51
CA GLY A 268 -3.15 2.49 -7.00
C GLY A 268 -2.23 1.53 -6.26
N LYS A 269 -2.76 0.71 -5.36
CA LYS A 269 -1.96 -0.09 -4.41
C LYS A 269 -2.26 -1.59 -4.47
N ASN A 270 -3.49 -1.96 -4.80
CA ASN A 270 -3.94 -3.34 -4.70
C ASN A 270 -3.86 -4.12 -6.01
N GLN A 271 -3.94 -5.44 -5.88
CA GLN A 271 -3.99 -6.40 -6.97
C GLN A 271 -5.42 -6.59 -7.52
N ASN A 272 -5.53 -7.29 -8.65
CA ASN A 272 -6.78 -7.35 -9.41
C ASN A 272 -7.97 -7.89 -8.62
N TYR A 273 -7.78 -8.96 -7.85
CA TYR A 273 -8.91 -9.67 -7.23
C TYR A 273 -9.73 -8.80 -6.28
N ILE A 274 -9.09 -7.80 -5.67
CA ILE A 274 -9.70 -6.86 -4.73
C ILE A 274 -10.85 -6.06 -5.39
N PHE A 275 -10.80 -5.90 -6.71
CA PHE A 275 -11.75 -5.11 -7.51
C PHE A 275 -12.93 -5.92 -8.06
N ASN A 276 -13.13 -7.17 -7.62
CA ASN A 276 -14.20 -8.06 -8.12
C ASN A 276 -15.60 -7.46 -8.06
N ASP A 277 -15.88 -6.60 -7.08
CA ASP A 277 -17.18 -5.93 -6.93
C ASP A 277 -17.06 -4.40 -6.99
N THR A 278 -16.28 -3.87 -7.94
CA THR A 278 -16.15 -2.42 -8.14
C THR A 278 -17.52 -1.75 -8.36
N VAL A 279 -18.44 -2.41 -9.08
CA VAL A 279 -19.76 -1.85 -9.38
C VAL A 279 -20.61 -1.69 -8.12
N GLY A 280 -20.61 -2.68 -7.23
CA GLY A 280 -21.31 -2.58 -5.94
C GLY A 280 -20.65 -1.59 -4.97
N ARG A 281 -19.32 -1.44 -5.02
CA ARG A 281 -18.53 -0.62 -4.10
C ARG A 281 -18.52 0.88 -4.40
N PHE A 282 -18.69 1.28 -5.65
CA PHE A 282 -18.64 2.68 -6.07
C PHE A 282 -20.00 3.14 -6.61
N PRO A 283 -20.89 3.71 -5.78
CA PRO A 283 -22.27 4.04 -6.17
C PRO A 283 -22.38 4.99 -7.37
N ARG A 284 -21.35 5.81 -7.61
CA ARG A 284 -21.30 6.79 -8.69
C ARG A 284 -20.43 6.35 -9.87
N LEU A 285 -20.04 5.08 -9.92
CA LEU A 285 -19.27 4.51 -11.02
C LEU A 285 -19.97 4.72 -12.36
N ARG A 286 -21.30 4.56 -12.43
CA ARG A 286 -22.05 4.76 -13.68
C ARG A 286 -21.93 6.18 -14.21
N GLU A 287 -22.02 7.19 -13.34
CA GLU A 287 -21.82 8.59 -13.73
C GLU A 287 -20.40 8.84 -14.24
N PHE A 288 -19.40 8.21 -13.60
CA PHE A 288 -18.02 8.24 -14.09
C PHE A 288 -17.90 7.62 -15.49
N LEU A 289 -18.52 6.46 -15.72
CA LEU A 289 -18.50 5.78 -17.01
C LEU A 289 -19.19 6.61 -18.10
N ASP A 290 -20.30 7.28 -17.78
CA ASP A 290 -20.98 8.21 -18.71
C ASP A 290 -20.07 9.39 -19.09
N VAL A 291 -19.33 9.95 -18.11
CA VAL A 291 -18.32 10.99 -18.38
C VAL A 291 -17.19 10.42 -19.24
N LYS A 292 -16.64 9.26 -18.86
CA LYS A 292 -15.55 8.61 -19.60
C LYS A 292 -15.94 8.37 -21.06
N ALA A 293 -17.13 7.83 -21.33
CA ALA A 293 -17.60 7.56 -22.69
C ALA A 293 -17.71 8.83 -23.56
N ARG A 294 -18.01 9.99 -22.95
CA ARG A 294 -18.01 11.28 -23.68
C ARG A 294 -16.63 11.79 -24.04
N PHE A 295 -15.64 11.54 -23.17
CA PHE A 295 -14.26 12.03 -23.36
C PHE A 295 -13.36 11.02 -24.10
N ASP A 296 -13.75 9.75 -24.14
CA ASP A 296 -13.00 8.65 -24.76
C ASP A 296 -13.93 7.74 -25.58
N PRO A 297 -14.62 8.29 -26.61
CA PRO A 297 -15.61 7.52 -27.40
C PRO A 297 -14.98 6.37 -28.19
N ASP A 298 -13.71 6.52 -28.59
CA ASP A 298 -12.96 5.53 -29.35
C ASP A 298 -12.15 4.56 -28.46
N GLY A 299 -12.19 4.73 -27.14
CA GLY A 299 -11.49 3.85 -26.20
C GLY A 299 -9.97 3.99 -26.21
N VAL A 300 -9.42 5.11 -26.68
CA VAL A 300 -7.97 5.37 -26.79
C VAL A 300 -7.26 5.30 -25.43
N ILE A 301 -7.93 5.71 -24.35
CA ILE A 301 -7.40 5.62 -22.98
C ILE A 301 -7.97 4.43 -22.19
N SER A 302 -8.55 3.45 -22.89
CA SER A 302 -9.06 2.20 -22.33
C SER A 302 -8.11 1.04 -22.60
N SER A 303 -8.20 0.02 -21.77
CA SER A 303 -7.44 -1.22 -21.88
C SER A 303 -8.30 -2.38 -21.39
N GLN A 304 -7.93 -3.61 -21.77
CA GLN A 304 -8.59 -4.81 -21.24
C GLN A 304 -8.62 -4.81 -19.70
N TRP A 305 -7.51 -4.41 -19.07
CA TRP A 305 -7.40 -4.35 -17.62
C TRP A 305 -8.33 -3.29 -17.00
N SER A 306 -8.34 -2.07 -17.53
CA SER A 306 -9.22 -1.01 -17.01
C SER A 306 -10.69 -1.38 -17.15
N ASP A 307 -11.06 -2.05 -18.24
CA ASP A 307 -12.44 -2.47 -18.48
C ASP A 307 -12.88 -3.57 -17.50
N GLN A 308 -11.98 -4.50 -17.17
CA GLN A 308 -12.20 -5.52 -16.14
C GLN A 308 -12.39 -4.89 -14.76
N ILE A 309 -11.47 -3.99 -14.37
CA ILE A 309 -11.47 -3.36 -13.04
C ILE A 309 -12.68 -2.44 -12.86
N LEU A 310 -13.10 -1.73 -13.91
CA LEU A 310 -14.27 -0.84 -13.89
C LEU A 310 -15.60 -1.58 -14.12
N GLY A 311 -15.59 -2.91 -14.30
CA GLY A 311 -16.80 -3.70 -14.54
C GLY A 311 -17.49 -3.41 -15.87
N ILE A 312 -16.75 -2.92 -16.88
CA ILE A 312 -17.25 -2.65 -18.23
C ILE A 312 -17.30 -3.95 -19.03
N ASN A 313 -16.20 -4.71 -19.05
CA ASN A 313 -16.10 -5.96 -19.79
C ASN A 313 -15.04 -6.88 -19.18
N GLY A 314 -15.33 -8.19 -19.16
CA GLY A 314 -14.50 -9.20 -18.51
C GLY A 314 -14.66 -9.21 -16.99
N SER A 315 -13.72 -9.87 -16.32
CA SER A 315 -13.65 -9.96 -14.86
C SER A 315 -12.24 -9.59 -14.40
N PRO A 316 -12.10 -8.88 -13.27
CA PRO A 316 -10.79 -8.69 -12.66
C PRO A 316 -10.27 -9.98 -12.02
N ILE A 317 -11.13 -10.97 -11.79
CA ILE A 317 -10.74 -12.31 -11.33
C ILE A 317 -10.22 -13.13 -12.52
N ILE A 318 -8.96 -13.56 -12.43
CA ILE A 318 -8.33 -14.44 -13.41
C ILE A 318 -8.06 -15.78 -12.75
N SER A 319 -8.81 -16.80 -13.17
CA SER A 319 -8.64 -18.17 -12.67
C SER A 319 -7.59 -18.92 -13.49
N ALA A 320 -6.47 -19.24 -12.85
CA ALA A 320 -5.38 -20.05 -13.37
C ALA A 320 -4.61 -20.67 -12.19
N PRO A 321 -3.87 -21.78 -12.38
CA PRO A 321 -3.04 -22.32 -11.31
C PRO A 321 -2.08 -21.26 -10.75
N GLY A 322 -2.04 -21.13 -9.42
CA GLY A 322 -1.25 -20.13 -8.71
C GLY A 322 -1.84 -18.70 -8.70
N CYS A 323 -3.09 -18.50 -9.14
CA CYS A 323 -3.68 -17.16 -9.23
C CYS A 323 -3.79 -16.42 -7.88
N ALA A 324 -3.89 -17.12 -6.75
CA ALA A 324 -4.01 -16.48 -5.44
C ALA A 324 -2.71 -15.79 -5.03
N ILE A 325 -1.58 -16.44 -5.29
CA ILE A 325 -0.22 -15.91 -5.03
C ILE A 325 0.01 -14.60 -5.79
N GLU A 326 -0.55 -14.50 -6.99
CA GLU A 326 -0.42 -13.34 -7.85
C GLU A 326 -1.52 -12.28 -7.63
N GLY A 327 -2.39 -12.48 -6.62
CA GLY A 327 -3.51 -11.59 -6.29
C GLY A 327 -4.51 -11.44 -7.44
N LEU A 328 -4.67 -12.50 -8.24
CA LEU A 328 -5.57 -12.56 -9.38
C LEU A 328 -6.90 -13.25 -9.04
N CYS A 329 -6.94 -14.01 -7.95
CA CYS A 329 -8.13 -14.70 -7.45
C CYS A 329 -8.04 -14.89 -5.92
N THR A 330 -9.14 -15.27 -5.29
CA THR A 330 -9.22 -15.44 -3.82
C THR A 330 -8.76 -16.83 -3.32
N GLY A 331 -8.26 -17.71 -4.20
CA GLY A 331 -7.78 -19.03 -3.76
C GLY A 331 -8.90 -19.99 -3.34
N THR A 332 -9.81 -20.33 -4.25
CA THR A 332 -10.96 -21.21 -3.93
C THR A 332 -10.64 -22.70 -4.08
N GLN A 333 -9.59 -23.04 -4.82
CA GLN A 333 -9.14 -24.39 -5.09
C GLN A 333 -7.66 -24.53 -4.74
N ASN A 334 -7.21 -25.70 -4.29
CA ASN A 334 -5.80 -25.91 -3.94
C ASN A 334 -4.82 -25.60 -5.09
N SER A 335 -5.25 -25.70 -6.35
CA SER A 335 -4.45 -25.32 -7.51
C SER A 335 -4.19 -23.81 -7.61
N ASP A 336 -5.02 -22.98 -6.97
CA ASP A 336 -4.91 -21.52 -6.99
C ASP A 336 -3.80 -21.03 -6.05
N CYS A 337 -3.48 -21.81 -5.01
CA CYS A 337 -2.45 -21.53 -4.02
C CYS A 337 -1.05 -21.99 -4.48
N ALA A 338 -0.02 -21.60 -3.74
CA ALA A 338 1.36 -21.97 -4.02
C ALA A 338 1.60 -23.47 -4.03
N ARG A 339 2.56 -23.91 -4.86
CA ARG A 339 2.95 -25.32 -4.91
C ARG A 339 3.40 -25.78 -3.51
N GLY A 340 2.77 -26.85 -3.02
CA GLY A 340 3.04 -27.37 -1.67
C GLY A 340 2.15 -26.76 -0.57
N TYR A 341 1.26 -25.85 -0.93
CA TYR A 341 0.26 -25.24 -0.05
C TYR A 341 -1.15 -25.67 -0.49
N VAL A 342 -2.11 -25.49 0.42
CA VAL A 342 -3.54 -25.74 0.19
C VAL A 342 -4.29 -24.47 0.54
N CYS A 343 -5.31 -24.14 -0.25
CA CYS A 343 -6.16 -23.01 0.11
C CYS A 343 -7.13 -23.43 1.20
N SER A 344 -7.31 -22.55 2.18
CA SER A 344 -8.05 -22.82 3.40
C SER A 344 -9.07 -21.71 3.69
N GLN A 345 -9.88 -21.91 4.72
CA GLN A 345 -10.81 -20.88 5.18
C GLN A 345 -10.11 -19.95 6.17
N GLY A 346 -10.57 -18.70 6.24
CA GLY A 346 -10.10 -17.74 7.24
C GLY A 346 -10.30 -18.23 8.68
N LYS A 347 -9.41 -17.80 9.56
CA LYS A 347 -9.35 -18.19 10.98
C LYS A 347 -10.32 -17.39 11.86
N VAL A 348 -10.60 -16.15 11.51
CA VAL A 348 -11.52 -15.22 12.19
C VAL A 348 -12.75 -14.94 11.33
N TYR A 349 -12.59 -14.87 10.01
CA TYR A 349 -13.66 -14.72 9.04
C TYR A 349 -13.77 -15.98 8.16
N PRO A 350 -14.65 -16.94 8.50
CA PRO A 350 -14.72 -18.24 7.83
C PRO A 350 -15.10 -18.20 6.35
N ASP A 351 -15.63 -17.08 5.86
CA ASP A 351 -15.94 -16.88 4.44
C ASP A 351 -14.71 -16.44 3.63
N ALA A 352 -13.64 -15.96 4.28
CA ALA A 352 -12.38 -15.71 3.61
C ALA A 352 -11.75 -17.01 3.08
N ARG A 353 -11.01 -16.89 1.97
CA ARG A 353 -10.26 -17.99 1.35
C ARG A 353 -8.82 -17.55 1.08
N GLY A 354 -7.85 -18.44 1.23
CA GLY A 354 -6.43 -18.14 1.02
C GLY A 354 -5.53 -19.31 1.35
#